data_AF-A0A4R1AMZ9-F1
#
_entry.id   AF-A0A4R1AMZ9-F1
#
_cell.length_a   1.000
_cell.length_b   1.000
_cell.length_c   1.000
_cell.angle_alpha   90.00
_cell.angle_beta   90.00
_cell.angle_gamma   90.00
#
_symmetry.space_group_name_H-M   'P 1'
#
loop_
_entity.id
_entity.type
_entity.pdbx_description
1 polymer ?
#
loop_
_entity_poly.entity_id
_entity_poly.type
_entity_poly.pdbx_seq_one_letter_code
_entity_poly.pdbx_strand_id
1 'polypeptide(L)'
;ALEILLSISTQYIEKLKLLNKQRLKIESNLRDSLTNKQLYDLMEIEKSLVYFLTSLKANADVVTKLFRTKSIKLYEEDKDLLEDVKIENNQGIETTELYTRILNSITGSYSSLISNELNKTMKTLTLFTVFLTLPTLVFSFFGMNVILPIDDKDPFSWIITLIIALILVIWIGLALWKKRIF
;
A
#
# COMPACT_ATOMS: atom_id res chain seq x y z
N ALA A 1 20.46 -15.68 36.98
CA ALA A 1 20.92 -14.96 35.76
C ALA A 1 20.35 -15.60 34.50
N LEU A 2 20.49 -16.90 34.33
CA LEU A 2 19.83 -17.69 33.27
C LEU A 2 18.29 -17.56 33.28
N GLU A 3 17.66 -17.62 34.45
CA GLU A 3 16.21 -17.38 34.58
C GLU A 3 15.76 -15.99 34.11
N ILE A 4 16.65 -14.98 34.21
CA ILE A 4 16.38 -13.62 33.71
C ILE A 4 16.41 -13.62 32.17
N LEU A 5 17.33 -14.35 31.55
CA LEU A 5 17.38 -14.52 30.10
C LEU A 5 16.11 -15.21 29.58
N LEU A 6 15.65 -16.25 30.26
CA LEU A 6 14.39 -16.92 29.94
C LEU A 6 13.21 -15.95 30.07
N SER A 7 13.09 -15.22 31.18
CA SER A 7 12.03 -14.23 31.37
C SER A 7 12.04 -13.12 30.31
N ILE A 8 13.22 -12.68 29.86
CA ILE A 8 13.34 -11.71 28.77
C ILE A 8 12.84 -12.35 27.46
N SER A 9 13.30 -13.56 27.11
CA SER A 9 12.85 -14.30 25.92
C SER A 9 11.33 -14.43 25.86
N THR A 10 10.71 -14.87 26.95
CA THR A 10 9.25 -15.02 27.04
C THR A 10 8.52 -13.68 26.87
N GLN A 11 9.04 -12.59 27.48
CA GLN A 11 8.49 -11.25 27.28
C GLN A 11 8.56 -10.78 25.82
N TYR A 12 9.64 -11.09 25.10
CA TYR A 12 9.73 -10.81 23.66
C TYR A 12 8.59 -11.48 22.89
N ILE A 13 8.32 -12.76 23.17
CA ILE A 13 7.23 -13.53 22.52
C ILE A 13 5.86 -12.91 22.84
N GLU A 14 5.61 -12.49 24.08
CA GLU A 14 4.36 -11.83 24.44
C GLU A 14 4.16 -10.50 23.72
N LYS A 15 5.21 -9.69 23.60
CA LYS A 15 5.14 -8.43 22.85
C LYS A 15 4.95 -8.66 21.35
N LEU A 16 5.55 -9.70 20.77
CA LEU A 16 5.29 -10.10 19.38
C LEU A 16 3.82 -10.46 19.15
N LYS A 17 3.18 -11.18 20.09
CA LYS A 17 1.74 -11.48 20.03
C LYS A 17 0.90 -10.20 20.06
N LEU A 18 1.29 -9.21 20.87
CA LEU A 18 0.62 -7.92 20.92
C LEU A 18 0.73 -7.15 19.60
N LEU A 19 1.94 -7.09 19.01
CA LEU A 19 2.16 -6.47 17.70
C LEU A 19 1.31 -7.15 16.61
N ASN A 20 1.24 -8.49 16.62
CA ASN A 20 0.42 -9.24 15.68
C ASN A 20 -1.08 -8.92 15.85
N LYS A 21 -1.56 -8.79 17.09
CA LYS A 21 -2.95 -8.40 17.37
C LYS A 21 -3.26 -6.98 16.88
N GLN A 22 -2.33 -6.04 17.05
CA GLN A 22 -2.45 -4.68 16.51
C GLN A 22 -2.47 -4.69 14.98
N ARG A 23 -1.58 -5.46 14.34
CA ARG A 23 -1.57 -5.64 12.88
C ARG A 23 -2.92 -6.10 12.36
N LEU A 24 -3.49 -7.16 12.96
CA LEU A 24 -4.78 -7.71 12.54
C LEU A 24 -5.93 -6.69 12.68
N LYS A 25 -5.88 -5.81 13.69
CA LYS A 25 -6.85 -4.72 13.86
C LYS A 25 -6.72 -3.65 12.77
N ILE A 26 -5.49 -3.31 12.37
CA ILE A 26 -5.27 -2.35 11.28
C ILE A 26 -5.71 -2.98 9.95
N GLU A 27 -5.39 -4.26 9.74
CA GLU A 27 -5.76 -5.05 8.56
C GLU A 27 -7.28 -5.19 8.41
N SER A 28 -8.04 -5.39 9.49
CA SER A 28 -9.50 -5.42 9.41
C SER A 28 -10.07 -4.10 8.92
N ASN A 29 -9.51 -2.97 9.37
CA ASN A 29 -9.95 -1.64 8.96
C ASN A 29 -9.56 -1.32 7.51
N LEU A 30 -8.47 -1.91 7.01
CA LEU A 30 -8.00 -1.73 5.63
C LEU A 30 -8.97 -2.32 4.59
N ARG A 31 -9.77 -3.32 4.96
CA ARG A 31 -10.81 -3.87 4.09
C ARG A 31 -11.92 -2.88 3.79
N ASP A 32 -12.25 -2.02 4.75
CA ASP A 32 -13.40 -1.12 4.65
C ASP A 32 -13.02 0.24 4.02
N SER A 33 -11.81 0.74 4.29
CA SER A 33 -11.31 1.97 3.67
C SER A 33 -9.80 1.94 3.51
N LEU A 34 -9.29 2.26 2.33
CA LEU A 34 -7.86 2.40 2.05
C LEU A 34 -7.41 3.83 2.37
N THR A 35 -6.66 4.01 3.45
CA THR A 35 -6.13 5.31 3.84
C THR A 35 -4.62 5.26 4.05
N ASN A 36 -3.94 6.37 3.73
CA ASN A 36 -2.51 6.52 4.02
C ASN A 36 -2.20 6.32 5.51
N LYS A 37 -3.13 6.69 6.39
CA LYS A 37 -2.98 6.53 7.84
C LYS A 37 -2.75 5.08 8.25
N GLN A 38 -3.56 4.15 7.75
CA GLN A 38 -3.39 2.72 8.08
C GLN A 38 -2.06 2.18 7.55
N LEU A 39 -1.58 2.70 6.40
CA LEU A 39 -0.27 2.34 5.86
C LEU A 39 0.85 2.81 6.79
N TYR A 40 0.75 4.04 7.31
CA TYR A 40 1.68 4.54 8.34
C TYR A 40 1.64 3.70 9.62
N ASP A 41 0.45 3.35 10.12
CA ASP A 41 0.30 2.52 11.31
C ASP A 41 0.94 1.12 11.10
N LEU A 42 0.82 0.54 9.91
CA LEU A 42 1.51 -0.70 9.53
C LEU A 42 3.04 -0.52 9.51
N MET A 43 3.54 0.59 8.95
CA MET A 43 4.98 0.90 8.93
C MET A 43 5.57 1.04 10.34
N GLU A 44 4.82 1.56 11.31
CA GLU A 44 5.28 1.62 12.71
C GLU A 44 5.43 0.21 13.32
N ILE A 45 4.52 -0.70 12.99
CA ILE A 45 4.64 -2.11 13.39
C ILE A 45 5.85 -2.76 12.70
N GLU A 46 6.04 -2.53 11.39
CA GLU A 46 7.21 -3.03 10.65
C GLU A 46 8.52 -2.61 11.33
N LYS A 47 8.66 -1.31 11.62
CA LYS A 47 9.82 -0.75 12.32
C LYS A 47 10.05 -1.45 13.66
N SER A 48 8.97 -1.67 14.43
CA SER A 48 9.04 -2.39 15.70
C SER A 48 9.55 -3.82 15.52
N LEU A 49 9.03 -4.55 14.52
CA LEU A 49 9.48 -5.92 14.21
C LEU A 49 10.95 -5.96 13.78
N VAL A 50 11.44 -4.97 13.03
CA VAL A 50 12.86 -4.87 12.68
C VAL A 50 13.74 -4.72 13.93
N TYR A 51 13.38 -3.84 14.87
CA TYR A 51 14.11 -3.73 16.14
C TYR A 51 14.07 -5.02 16.95
N PHE A 52 12.91 -5.68 17.03
CA PHE A 52 12.77 -6.98 17.68
C PHE A 52 13.70 -8.02 17.08
N LEU A 53 13.74 -8.11 15.74
CA LEU A 53 14.60 -9.04 15.03
C LEU A 53 16.08 -8.80 15.35
N THR A 54 16.51 -7.54 15.34
CA THR A 54 17.89 -7.17 15.68
C THR A 54 18.23 -7.57 17.12
N SER A 55 17.36 -7.28 18.08
CA SER A 55 17.57 -7.64 19.49
C SER A 55 17.58 -9.15 19.72
N LEU A 56 16.68 -9.90 19.09
CA LEU A 56 16.63 -11.36 19.21
C LEU A 56 17.87 -12.02 18.59
N LYS A 57 18.39 -11.51 17.46
CA LYS A 57 19.65 -11.96 16.87
C LYS A 57 20.84 -11.69 17.80
N ALA A 58 20.92 -10.50 18.39
CA ALA A 58 21.96 -10.18 19.37
C ALA A 58 21.87 -11.10 20.61
N ASN A 59 20.66 -11.40 21.10
CA ASN A 59 20.46 -12.35 22.20
C ASN A 59 20.91 -13.77 21.82
N ALA A 60 20.62 -14.23 20.60
CA ALA A 60 21.08 -15.54 20.12
C ALA A 60 22.61 -15.67 20.15
N ASP A 61 23.31 -14.61 19.75
CA ASP A 61 24.77 -14.56 19.77
C ASP A 61 25.31 -14.63 21.21
N VAL A 62 24.68 -13.92 22.15
CA VAL A 62 25.03 -13.97 23.58
C VAL A 62 24.81 -15.38 24.14
N VAL A 63 23.65 -15.99 23.90
CA VAL A 63 23.34 -17.37 24.35
C VAL A 63 24.35 -18.37 23.79
N THR A 64 24.67 -18.27 22.50
CA THR A 64 25.69 -19.12 21.85
C THR A 64 27.07 -18.93 22.46
N LYS A 65 27.43 -17.69 22.82
CA LYS A 65 28.71 -17.38 23.46
C LYS A 65 28.78 -17.94 24.90
N LEU A 66 27.67 -17.93 25.64
CA LEU A 66 27.59 -18.53 26.99
C LEU A 66 27.88 -20.04 26.94
N PHE A 67 27.35 -20.77 25.95
CA PHE A 67 27.64 -22.20 25.74
C PHE A 67 29.14 -22.50 25.53
N ARG A 68 29.87 -21.59 24.87
CA ARG A 68 31.29 -21.82 24.48
C ARG A 68 32.29 -21.33 25.52
N THR A 69 31.85 -20.54 26.49
CA THR A 69 32.74 -19.82 27.40
C THR A 69 33.10 -20.68 28.61
N LYS A 70 34.34 -21.21 28.64
CA LYS A 70 34.85 -22.07 29.72
C LYS A 70 35.02 -21.38 31.08
N SER A 71 34.96 -20.05 31.13
CA SER A 71 35.10 -19.28 32.39
C SER A 71 33.83 -19.27 33.23
N ILE A 72 32.70 -19.74 32.70
CA ILE A 72 31.44 -19.91 33.45
C ILE A 72 31.28 -21.40 33.74
N LYS A 73 31.16 -21.74 35.02
CA LYS A 73 30.91 -23.12 35.45
C LYS A 73 29.41 -23.37 35.31
N LEU A 74 29.02 -24.08 34.26
CA LEU A 74 27.63 -24.51 34.02
C LEU A 74 27.44 -25.90 34.63
N TYR A 75 26.45 -26.03 35.53
CA TYR A 75 25.96 -27.33 35.98
C TYR A 75 25.04 -27.93 34.89
N GLU A 76 24.71 -29.22 34.95
CA GLU A 76 23.86 -29.82 33.89
C GLU A 76 22.49 -29.13 33.79
N GLU A 77 21.87 -28.81 34.92
CA GLU A 77 20.61 -28.05 34.97
C GLU A 77 20.72 -26.67 34.28
N ASP A 78 21.87 -26.01 34.36
CA ASP A 78 22.09 -24.73 33.68
C ASP A 78 22.19 -24.88 32.17
N LYS A 79 22.69 -26.03 31.68
CA LYS A 79 22.81 -26.28 30.24
C LYS A 79 21.45 -26.57 29.62
N ASP A 80 20.62 -27.37 30.29
CA ASP A 80 19.24 -27.66 29.87
C ASP A 80 18.45 -26.34 29.76
N LEU A 81 18.52 -25.50 30.80
CA LEU A 81 17.87 -24.19 30.80
C LEU A 81 18.39 -23.26 29.69
N LEU A 82 19.70 -23.27 29.41
CA LEU A 82 20.31 -22.47 28.34
C LEU A 82 19.86 -22.96 26.94
N GLU A 83 19.63 -24.26 26.79
CA GLU A 83 19.11 -24.87 25.57
C GLU A 83 17.65 -24.46 25.33
N ASP A 84 16.81 -24.46 26.37
CA ASP A 84 15.44 -23.95 26.32
C ASP A 84 15.40 -22.47 25.89
N VAL A 85 16.25 -21.62 26.50
CA VAL A 85 16.37 -20.21 26.12
C VAL A 85 16.77 -20.06 24.65
N LYS A 86 17.69 -20.90 24.17
CA LYS A 86 18.13 -20.86 22.77
C LYS A 86 17.00 -21.23 21.81
N ILE A 87 16.22 -22.26 22.14
CA ILE A 87 15.07 -22.71 21.36
C ILE A 87 14.01 -21.60 21.29
N GLU A 88 13.61 -21.05 22.44
CA GLU A 88 12.62 -19.96 22.48
C GLU A 88 13.09 -18.72 21.71
N ASN A 89 14.35 -18.31 21.88
CA ASN A 89 14.88 -17.14 21.19
C ASN A 89 14.91 -17.34 19.67
N ASN A 90 15.29 -18.52 19.19
CA ASN A 90 15.24 -18.86 17.77
C ASN A 90 13.81 -18.86 17.23
N GLN A 91 12.85 -19.39 17.98
CA GLN A 91 11.43 -19.31 17.62
C GLN A 91 10.95 -17.86 17.52
N GLY A 92 11.41 -17.00 18.42
CA GLY A 92 11.15 -15.55 18.36
C GLY A 92 11.70 -14.93 17.07
N ILE A 93 12.92 -15.28 16.66
CA ILE A 93 13.54 -14.81 15.41
C ILE A 93 12.68 -15.22 14.22
N GLU A 94 12.38 -16.50 14.07
CA GLU A 94 11.60 -17.02 12.93
C GLU A 94 10.20 -16.39 12.86
N THR A 95 9.55 -16.22 14.02
CA THR A 95 8.24 -15.57 14.12
C THR A 95 8.30 -14.11 13.70
N THR A 96 9.32 -13.38 14.14
CA THR A 96 9.50 -11.98 13.79
C THR A 96 9.76 -11.82 12.30
N GLU A 97 10.62 -12.65 11.72
CA GLU A 97 10.90 -12.64 10.27
C GLU A 97 9.65 -12.97 9.45
N LEU A 98 8.84 -13.94 9.89
CA LEU A 98 7.55 -14.26 9.27
C LEU A 98 6.62 -13.06 9.30
N TYR A 99 6.47 -12.40 10.46
CA TYR A 99 5.60 -11.24 10.60
C TYR A 99 6.05 -10.06 9.74
N THR A 100 7.36 -9.79 9.66
CA THR A 100 7.90 -8.76 8.77
C THR A 100 7.60 -9.07 7.30
N ARG A 101 7.78 -10.33 6.86
CA ARG A 101 7.43 -10.74 5.48
C ARG A 101 5.95 -10.54 5.18
N ILE A 102 5.07 -10.92 6.10
CA ILE A 102 3.62 -10.72 5.96
C ILE A 102 3.31 -9.22 5.84
N LEU A 103 3.89 -8.39 6.70
CA LEU A 103 3.66 -6.95 6.71
C LEU A 103 4.13 -6.29 5.40
N ASN A 104 5.28 -6.68 4.88
CA ASN A 104 5.80 -6.17 3.61
C ASN A 104 4.91 -6.58 2.42
N SER A 105 4.42 -7.81 2.42
CA SER A 105 3.46 -8.28 1.41
C SER A 105 2.16 -7.47 1.45
N ILE A 106 1.62 -7.26 2.65
CA ILE A 106 0.41 -6.46 2.90
C ILE A 106 0.63 -5.04 2.37
N THR A 107 1.64 -4.32 2.86
CA THR A 107 1.92 -2.93 2.49
C THR A 107 2.15 -2.77 0.98
N GLY A 108 2.85 -3.71 0.34
CA GLY A 108 3.07 -3.71 -1.11
C GLY A 108 1.78 -3.89 -1.92
N SER A 109 0.94 -4.87 -1.55
CA SER A 109 -0.36 -5.08 -2.20
C SER A 109 -1.28 -3.87 -2.01
N TYR A 110 -1.34 -3.31 -0.80
CA TYR A 110 -2.20 -2.16 -0.51
C TYR A 110 -1.73 -0.87 -1.20
N SER A 111 -0.42 -0.62 -1.27
CA SER A 111 0.13 0.50 -2.06
C SER A 111 -0.29 0.39 -3.52
N SER A 112 -0.27 -0.81 -4.09
CA SER A 112 -0.72 -1.07 -5.46
C SER A 112 -2.22 -0.80 -5.65
N LEU A 113 -3.05 -1.18 -4.67
CA LEU A 113 -4.49 -0.89 -4.70
C LEU A 113 -4.77 0.61 -4.64
N ILE A 114 -4.04 1.37 -3.81
CA ILE A 114 -4.14 2.83 -3.73
C ILE A 114 -3.76 3.45 -5.08
N SER A 115 -2.64 3.04 -5.68
CA SER A 115 -2.25 3.52 -7.01
C SER A 115 -3.30 3.21 -8.08
N ASN A 116 -3.95 2.05 -8.00
CA ASN A 116 -5.04 1.70 -8.90
C ASN A 116 -6.27 2.60 -8.72
N GLU A 117 -6.64 2.92 -7.47
CA GLU A 117 -7.77 3.82 -7.20
C GLU A 117 -7.48 5.26 -7.63
N LEU A 118 -6.24 5.73 -7.47
CA LEU A 118 -5.79 7.01 -8.02
C LEU A 118 -5.88 7.02 -9.55
N ASN A 119 -5.38 5.97 -10.21
CA ASN A 119 -5.47 5.85 -11.67
C ASN A 119 -6.93 5.84 -12.16
N LYS A 120 -7.81 5.14 -11.44
CA LYS A 120 -9.25 5.12 -11.74
C LYS A 120 -9.88 6.50 -11.57
N THR A 121 -9.59 7.17 -10.46
CA THR A 121 -10.09 8.54 -10.19
C THR A 121 -9.61 9.52 -11.25
N MET A 122 -8.33 9.46 -11.62
CA MET A 122 -7.76 10.29 -12.68
C MET A 122 -8.44 10.01 -14.02
N LYS A 123 -8.65 8.73 -14.40
CA LYS A 123 -9.40 8.37 -15.61
C LYS A 123 -10.82 8.94 -15.60
N THR A 124 -11.52 8.86 -14.47
CA THR A 124 -12.87 9.44 -14.32
C THR A 124 -12.84 10.97 -14.48
N LEU A 125 -11.92 11.67 -13.81
CA LEU A 125 -11.79 13.12 -13.94
C LEU A 125 -11.43 13.52 -15.37
N THR A 126 -10.49 12.83 -16.01
CA THR A 126 -10.11 13.06 -17.41
C THR A 126 -11.29 12.84 -18.34
N LEU A 127 -12.12 11.83 -18.11
CA LEU A 127 -13.33 11.60 -18.90
C LEU A 127 -14.30 12.78 -18.81
N PHE A 128 -14.56 13.29 -17.61
CA PHE A 128 -15.39 14.50 -17.43
C PHE A 128 -14.77 15.71 -18.14
N THR A 129 -13.46 15.91 -18.01
CA THR A 129 -12.75 17.01 -18.68
C THR A 129 -12.86 16.92 -20.20
N VAL A 130 -12.65 15.75 -20.81
CA VAL A 130 -12.77 15.56 -22.27
C VAL A 130 -14.21 15.78 -22.72
N PHE A 131 -15.18 15.26 -21.97
CA PHE A 131 -16.60 15.43 -22.27
C PHE A 131 -17.03 16.90 -22.23
N LEU A 132 -16.45 17.72 -21.35
CA LEU A 132 -16.73 19.16 -21.26
C LEU A 132 -15.94 19.99 -22.29
N THR A 133 -14.67 19.66 -22.53
CA THR A 133 -13.78 20.46 -23.39
C THR A 133 -14.10 20.30 -24.88
N LEU A 134 -14.51 19.11 -25.35
CA LEU A 134 -14.83 18.89 -26.76
C LEU A 134 -16.02 19.75 -27.26
N PRO A 135 -17.20 19.76 -26.60
CA PRO A 135 -18.28 20.68 -26.97
C PRO A 135 -17.84 22.13 -26.88
N THR A 136 -17.12 22.50 -25.82
CA THR A 136 -16.68 23.89 -25.61
C THR A 136 -15.78 24.37 -26.75
N LEU A 137 -14.85 23.53 -27.22
CA LEU A 137 -13.98 23.84 -28.38
C LEU A 137 -14.79 24.11 -29.64
N VAL A 138 -15.79 23.26 -29.90
CA VAL A 138 -16.63 23.37 -31.08
C VAL A 138 -17.50 24.62 -31.01
N PHE A 139 -18.16 24.89 -29.88
CA PHE A 139 -18.89 26.15 -29.67
C PHE A 139 -18.00 27.38 -29.77
N SER A 140 -16.75 27.29 -29.28
CA SER A 140 -15.80 28.40 -29.37
C SER A 140 -15.45 28.72 -30.83
N PHE A 141 -15.21 27.71 -31.67
CA PHE A 141 -14.88 27.90 -33.08
C PHE A 141 -16.02 28.54 -33.87
N PHE A 142 -17.26 28.13 -33.61
CA PHE A 142 -18.45 28.68 -34.27
C PHE A 142 -19.01 29.96 -33.62
N GLY A 143 -18.60 30.27 -32.37
CA GLY A 143 -18.90 31.53 -31.70
C GLY A 143 -17.92 32.65 -32.06
N MET A 144 -16.75 32.31 -32.60
CA MET A 144 -15.96 33.26 -33.39
C MET A 144 -16.74 33.50 -34.69
N ASN A 145 -16.90 34.75 -35.13
CA ASN A 145 -17.62 35.13 -36.36
C ASN A 145 -16.94 34.57 -37.63
N VAL A 146 -16.80 33.25 -37.73
CA VAL A 146 -16.21 32.52 -38.83
C VAL A 146 -17.27 32.51 -39.93
N ILE A 147 -16.93 33.12 -41.06
CA ILE A 147 -17.77 33.10 -42.26
C ILE A 147 -17.96 31.64 -42.65
N LEU A 148 -19.18 31.14 -42.43
CA LEU A 148 -19.54 29.79 -42.77
C LEU A 148 -19.64 29.68 -44.30
N PRO A 149 -19.31 28.52 -44.90
CA PRO A 149 -19.54 28.28 -46.32
C PRO A 149 -21.03 28.21 -46.71
N ILE A 150 -21.93 28.46 -45.76
CA ILE A 150 -23.38 28.40 -45.88
C ILE A 150 -23.89 29.85 -45.75
N ASP A 151 -24.69 30.29 -46.71
CA ASP A 151 -25.12 31.69 -46.88
C ASP A 151 -25.59 32.33 -45.56
N ASP A 152 -24.97 33.46 -45.17
CA ASP A 152 -25.22 34.20 -43.91
C ASP A 152 -26.68 34.71 -43.78
N LYS A 153 -27.44 34.63 -44.88
CA LYS A 153 -28.83 35.09 -44.99
C LYS A 153 -29.87 34.04 -44.66
N ASP A 154 -29.47 32.77 -44.50
CA ASP A 154 -30.42 31.67 -44.25
C ASP A 154 -30.63 31.45 -42.73
N PRO A 155 -31.87 31.61 -42.20
CA PRO A 155 -32.15 31.48 -40.75
C PRO A 155 -31.79 30.12 -40.14
N PHE A 156 -31.52 29.11 -40.97
CA PHE A 156 -31.18 27.74 -40.56
C PHE A 156 -29.67 27.46 -40.49
N SER A 157 -28.81 28.39 -40.93
CA SER A 157 -27.35 28.20 -41.00
C SER A 157 -26.73 27.91 -39.61
N TRP A 158 -27.24 28.55 -38.55
CA TRP A 158 -26.81 28.29 -37.17
C TRP A 158 -27.21 26.89 -36.66
N ILE A 159 -28.35 26.35 -37.10
CA ILE A 159 -28.84 25.01 -36.71
C ILE A 159 -28.00 23.93 -37.38
N ILE A 160 -27.69 24.07 -38.67
CA ILE A 160 -26.83 23.13 -39.41
C ILE A 160 -25.45 23.08 -38.77
N THR A 161 -24.91 24.23 -38.41
CA THR A 161 -23.64 24.37 -37.71
C THR A 161 -23.64 23.64 -36.37
N LEU A 162 -24.72 23.80 -35.59
CA LEU A 162 -24.89 23.12 -34.30
C LEU A 162 -24.99 21.59 -34.45
N ILE A 163 -25.62 21.10 -35.52
CA ILE A 163 -25.71 19.68 -35.83
C ILE A 163 -24.33 19.10 -36.21
N ILE A 164 -23.58 19.77 -37.10
CA ILE A 164 -22.22 19.34 -37.49
C ILE A 164 -21.29 19.33 -36.28
N ALA A 165 -21.38 20.36 -35.45
CA ALA A 165 -20.70 20.48 -34.18
C ALA A 165 -20.96 19.27 -33.26
N LEU A 166 -22.24 18.94 -33.06
CA LEU A 166 -22.65 17.82 -32.22
C LEU A 166 -22.15 16.48 -32.79
N ILE A 167 -22.22 16.29 -34.11
CA ILE A 167 -21.72 15.09 -34.79
C ILE A 167 -20.20 14.94 -34.59
N LEU A 168 -19.42 16.03 -34.72
CA LEU A 168 -17.98 16.00 -34.49
C LEU A 168 -17.63 15.64 -33.05
N VAL A 169 -18.34 16.23 -32.06
CA VAL A 169 -18.16 15.89 -30.64
C VAL A 169 -18.45 14.40 -30.40
N ILE A 170 -19.58 13.90 -30.91
CA ILE A 170 -19.96 12.49 -30.76
C ILE A 170 -18.94 11.58 -31.45
N TRP A 171 -18.48 11.93 -32.65
CA TRP A 171 -17.51 11.15 -33.40
C TRP A 171 -16.14 11.08 -32.70
N ILE A 172 -15.63 12.21 -32.20
CA ILE A 172 -14.39 12.26 -31.43
C ILE A 172 -14.54 11.48 -30.12
N GLY A 173 -15.66 11.64 -29.42
CA GLY A 173 -15.97 10.88 -28.20
C GLY A 173 -15.97 9.36 -28.44
N LEU A 174 -16.63 8.89 -29.50
CA LEU A 174 -16.66 7.48 -29.88
C LEU A 174 -15.29 6.95 -30.32
N ALA A 175 -14.50 7.76 -31.05
CA ALA A 175 -13.16 7.38 -31.48
C ALA A 175 -12.19 7.19 -30.30
N LEU A 176 -12.27 8.07 -29.30
CA LEU A 176 -11.50 7.97 -28.06
C LEU A 176 -11.92 6.75 -27.22
N TRP A 177 -13.22 6.46 -27.17
CA TRP A 177 -13.74 5.28 -26.46
C TRP A 177 -13.29 3.96 -27.11
N LYS A 178 -13.31 3.88 -28.45
CA LYS A 178 -12.93 2.67 -29.21
C LYS A 178 -11.43 2.35 -29.11
N LYS A 179 -10.56 3.36 -28.98
CA LYS A 179 -9.11 3.17 -28.93
C LYS A 179 -8.58 2.61 -27.60
N ARG A 180 -9.44 2.35 -26.59
CA ARG A 180 -9.03 1.87 -25.24
C ARG A 180 -7.84 2.66 -24.65
N ILE A 181 -7.72 3.95 -24.98
CA ILE A 181 -6.84 4.87 -24.24
C ILE A 181 -7.43 5.11 -22.82
N PHE A 182 -8.67 4.66 -22.59
CA PHE A 182 -9.38 4.62 -21.33
C PHE A 182 -9.61 3.18 -20.88
#